data_AF-A0A1G7J256-F1
#
_entry.id   AF-A0A1G7J256-F1
#
_cell.length_a   1.000
_cell.length_b   1.000
_cell.length_c   1.000
_cell.angle_alpha   90.00
_cell.angle_beta   90.00
_cell.angle_gamma   90.00
#
_symmetry.space_group_name_H-M   'P 1'
#
loop_
_entity.id
_entity.type
_entity.pdbx_description
1 polymer ?
#
loop_
_entity_poly.entity_id
_entity_poly.type
_entity_poly.pdbx_seq_one_letter_code
_entity_poly.pdbx_strand_id
1 'polypeptide(L)'
;MNRLRRSAVLLGLTAAVIVGSSIPASATFSESVSTNTAALRTLTVAAPTGLVVDDTCTTTTTTVKRTVYTNPGTGAQTTRYYSSSTTQSTSSTNEDSTTTQTVAGPGPNETTTTTVTKDTDLSVTLRWTASTSSRVGSYLVSAHLGINGSVSPLMTTTSATTSVTQTQDADALAYRPSLSVTTQTTYGWTAASAQTRVLSC
;
A
#
# COMPACT_ATOMS: atom_id res chain seq x y z
N MET A 1 -3.73 86.62 -40.07
CA MET A 1 -4.33 85.27 -39.90
C MET A 1 -3.98 84.79 -38.49
N ASN A 2 -4.75 83.88 -37.87
CA ASN A 2 -4.35 83.13 -36.66
C ASN A 2 -4.80 83.67 -35.31
N ARG A 3 -6.03 83.35 -34.87
CA ARG A 3 -6.31 82.64 -33.58
C ARG A 3 -7.69 81.98 -33.65
N LEU A 4 -8.71 82.74 -34.09
CA LEU A 4 -10.10 82.27 -34.19
C LEU A 4 -10.32 81.07 -35.13
N ARG A 5 -9.70 81.04 -36.31
CA ARG A 5 -9.85 79.91 -37.24
C ARG A 5 -9.21 78.61 -36.74
N ARG A 6 -8.13 78.68 -35.94
CA ARG A 6 -7.48 77.49 -35.39
C ARG A 6 -8.27 76.89 -34.22
N SER A 7 -8.88 77.73 -33.38
CA SER A 7 -9.73 77.27 -32.28
C SER A 7 -11.01 76.58 -32.76
N ALA A 8 -11.62 77.09 -33.84
CA ALA A 8 -12.82 76.48 -34.42
C ALA A 8 -12.54 75.08 -35.02
N VAL A 9 -11.39 74.91 -35.69
CA VAL A 9 -10.99 73.61 -36.25
C VAL A 9 -10.66 72.61 -35.14
N LEU A 10 -9.98 73.05 -34.07
CA LEU A 10 -9.69 72.19 -32.92
C LEU A 10 -10.97 71.73 -32.24
N LEU A 11 -11.91 72.63 -31.92
CA LEU A 11 -13.19 72.26 -31.30
C LEU A 11 -14.02 71.32 -32.18
N GLY A 12 -14.05 71.55 -33.50
CA GLY A 12 -14.73 70.66 -34.44
C GLY A 12 -14.13 69.26 -34.47
N LEU A 13 -12.79 69.15 -34.47
CA LEU A 13 -12.11 67.85 -34.47
C LEU A 13 -12.29 67.10 -33.15
N THR A 14 -12.22 67.78 -32.01
CA THR A 14 -12.44 67.15 -30.70
C THR A 14 -13.87 66.63 -30.56
N ALA A 15 -14.86 67.41 -31.03
CA ALA A 15 -16.25 66.97 -31.03
C ALA A 15 -16.48 65.74 -31.94
N ALA A 16 -15.85 65.71 -33.11
CA ALA A 16 -15.95 64.58 -34.03
C ALA A 16 -15.34 63.29 -33.46
N VAL A 17 -14.21 63.37 -32.74
CA VAL A 17 -13.56 62.20 -32.13
C VAL A 17 -14.38 61.64 -30.95
N ILE A 18 -15.00 62.50 -30.14
CA ILE A 18 -15.83 62.06 -29.00
C ILE A 18 -17.10 61.35 -29.49
N VAL A 19 -17.72 61.83 -30.57
CA VAL A 19 -18.91 61.16 -31.14
C VAL A 19 -18.52 59.86 -31.85
N GLY A 20 -17.40 59.85 -32.59
CA GLY A 20 -16.96 58.69 -33.35
C GLY A 20 -16.52 57.47 -32.53
N SER A 21 -16.02 57.67 -31.30
CA SER A 21 -15.57 56.56 -30.42
C SER A 21 -16.69 55.85 -29.67
N SER A 22 -17.92 56.37 -29.77
CA SER A 22 -19.10 55.80 -29.08
C SER A 22 -19.93 54.84 -29.96
N ILE A 23 -19.46 54.52 -31.17
CA ILE A 23 -20.02 53.44 -31.98
C ILE A 23 -19.32 52.14 -31.56
N PRO A 24 -19.93 51.28 -30.72
CA PRO A 24 -19.35 49.99 -30.42
C PRO A 24 -19.21 49.22 -31.73
N ALA A 25 -17.98 48.81 -32.06
CA ALA A 25 -17.74 47.87 -33.14
C ALA A 25 -18.54 46.60 -32.81
N SER A 26 -19.72 46.46 -33.42
CA SER A 26 -20.61 45.33 -33.23
C SER A 26 -20.04 44.19 -34.07
N ALA A 27 -18.93 43.61 -33.60
CA ALA A 27 -18.47 42.33 -34.08
C ALA A 27 -19.46 41.29 -33.54
N THR A 28 -20.53 41.06 -34.29
CA THR A 28 -21.44 39.94 -34.05
C THR A 28 -20.65 38.65 -34.31
N PHE A 29 -20.03 38.11 -33.26
CA PHE A 29 -19.51 36.75 -33.26
C PHE A 29 -20.69 35.78 -33.16
N SER A 30 -21.42 35.62 -34.27
CA SER A 30 -22.52 34.65 -34.40
C SER A 30 -22.06 33.35 -35.08
N GLU A 31 -20.82 32.95 -34.85
CA GLU A 31 -20.35 31.63 -35.28
C GLU A 31 -20.63 30.62 -34.16
N SER A 32 -21.84 30.08 -34.14
CA SER A 32 -22.15 28.93 -33.31
C SER A 32 -21.68 27.67 -34.04
N VAL A 33 -20.48 27.18 -33.70
CA VAL A 33 -20.07 25.85 -34.14
C VAL A 33 -20.91 24.84 -33.36
N SER A 34 -21.72 24.06 -34.07
CA SER A 34 -22.35 22.86 -33.52
C SER A 34 -21.23 21.89 -33.15
N THR A 35 -20.76 21.95 -31.91
CA THR A 35 -19.88 20.91 -31.38
C THR A 35 -20.68 19.63 -31.44
N ASN A 36 -20.13 18.65 -32.15
CA ASN A 36 -20.65 17.30 -32.13
C ASN A 36 -20.49 16.84 -30.68
N THR A 37 -21.54 17.00 -29.87
CA THR A 37 -21.61 16.57 -28.48
C THR A 37 -21.72 15.06 -28.54
N ALA A 38 -20.63 14.41 -28.95
CA ALA A 38 -20.44 13.00 -28.70
C ALA A 38 -20.66 12.83 -27.21
N ALA A 39 -21.72 12.12 -26.83
CA ALA A 39 -22.05 11.89 -25.45
C ALA A 39 -20.80 11.30 -24.78
N LEU A 40 -20.16 12.11 -23.94
CA LEU A 40 -19.03 11.68 -23.12
C LEU A 40 -19.60 10.68 -22.12
N ARG A 41 -19.63 9.41 -22.51
CA ARG A 41 -19.94 8.32 -21.60
C ARG A 41 -18.76 8.22 -20.64
N THR A 42 -19.01 8.53 -19.38
CA THR A 42 -18.06 8.20 -18.32
C THR A 42 -17.90 6.69 -18.30
N LEU A 43 -16.68 6.21 -18.55
CA LEU A 43 -16.37 4.80 -18.39
C LEU A 43 -16.29 4.52 -16.90
N THR A 44 -17.23 3.73 -16.38
CA THR A 44 -17.16 3.24 -14.99
C THR A 44 -16.20 2.05 -14.92
N VAL A 45 -15.21 2.13 -14.05
CA VAL A 45 -14.35 0.97 -13.73
C VAL A 45 -15.05 0.10 -12.70
N ALA A 46 -15.29 -1.15 -13.05
CA ALA A 46 -15.76 -2.16 -12.11
C ALA A 46 -14.61 -2.57 -11.17
N ALA A 47 -14.87 -2.61 -9.87
CA ALA A 47 -13.93 -3.17 -8.90
C ALA A 47 -13.87 -4.70 -9.01
N PRO A 48 -12.80 -5.35 -8.54
CA PRO A 48 -12.78 -6.78 -8.30
C PRO A 48 -13.81 -7.16 -7.22
N THR A 49 -14.38 -8.35 -7.30
CA THR A 49 -15.42 -8.83 -6.37
C THR A 49 -15.07 -10.21 -5.81
N GLY A 50 -15.89 -10.75 -4.91
CA GLY A 50 -15.70 -12.11 -4.39
C GLY A 50 -14.34 -12.32 -3.71
N LEU A 51 -13.89 -11.35 -2.92
CA LEU A 51 -12.65 -11.48 -2.18
C LEU A 51 -12.79 -12.59 -1.12
N VAL A 52 -11.89 -13.56 -1.17
CA VAL A 52 -11.77 -14.64 -0.20
C VAL A 52 -10.36 -14.60 0.36
N VAL A 53 -10.25 -14.67 1.69
CA VAL A 53 -8.97 -14.68 2.38
C VAL A 53 -8.86 -15.94 3.25
N ASP A 54 -7.79 -16.68 2.99
CA ASP A 54 -7.36 -17.83 3.78
C ASP A 54 -6.08 -17.43 4.51
N ASP A 55 -6.13 -17.24 5.82
CA ASP A 55 -4.99 -16.96 6.67
C ASP A 55 -4.71 -18.14 7.61
N THR A 56 -3.43 -18.41 7.84
CA THR A 56 -2.97 -19.47 8.73
C THR A 56 -1.69 -19.03 9.41
N CYS A 57 -1.59 -19.24 10.72
CA CYS A 57 -0.36 -18.97 11.47
C CYS A 57 0.40 -20.25 11.78
N THR A 58 1.71 -20.22 11.63
CA THR A 58 2.61 -21.34 11.95
C THR A 58 3.70 -20.86 12.88
N THR A 59 3.76 -21.45 14.09
CA THR A 59 4.82 -21.16 15.05
C THR A 59 5.97 -22.13 14.86
N THR A 60 7.15 -21.57 14.61
CA THR A 60 8.42 -22.30 14.57
C THR A 60 9.06 -22.23 15.95
N THR A 61 9.19 -23.37 16.63
CA THR A 61 9.91 -23.48 17.91
C THR A 61 11.31 -24.05 17.65
N THR A 62 12.34 -23.25 17.92
CA THR A 62 13.75 -23.65 17.85
C THR A 62 14.32 -23.78 19.25
N THR A 63 14.83 -24.97 19.59
CA THR A 63 15.52 -25.24 20.85
C THR A 63 17.00 -25.45 20.58
N VAL A 64 17.83 -24.57 21.12
CA VAL A 64 19.29 -24.68 21.10
C VAL A 64 19.78 -25.06 22.48
N LYS A 65 20.60 -26.11 22.58
CA LYS A 65 21.33 -26.46 23.80
C LYS A 65 22.81 -26.35 23.54
N ARG A 66 23.52 -25.64 24.41
CA ARG A 66 24.96 -25.45 24.35
C ARG A 66 25.58 -25.71 25.71
N THR A 67 26.54 -26.62 25.79
CA THR A 67 27.33 -26.86 27.00
C THR A 67 28.73 -26.28 26.80
N VAL A 68 29.17 -25.47 27.76
CA VAL A 68 30.47 -24.83 27.76
C VAL A 68 31.25 -25.27 28.99
N TYR A 69 32.48 -25.72 28.78
CA TYR A 69 33.45 -25.93 29.84
C TYR A 69 34.22 -24.63 30.09
N THR A 70 34.39 -24.24 31.35
CA THR A 70 35.20 -23.10 31.76
C THR A 70 36.46 -23.60 32.45
N ASN A 71 37.64 -23.27 31.93
CA ASN A 71 38.90 -23.62 32.56
C ASN A 71 39.05 -22.82 33.88
N PRO A 72 39.16 -23.47 35.05
CA PRO A 72 39.20 -22.77 36.34
C PRO A 72 40.49 -21.96 36.54
N GLY A 73 41.60 -22.29 35.87
CA GLY A 73 42.87 -21.59 36.00
C GLY A 73 43.00 -20.38 35.07
N THR A 74 42.36 -20.40 33.90
CA THR A 74 42.50 -19.34 32.88
C THR A 74 41.20 -18.60 32.56
N GLY A 75 40.04 -19.09 33.03
CA GLY A 75 38.72 -18.59 32.65
C GLY A 75 38.32 -18.88 31.20
N ALA A 76 39.19 -19.53 30.41
CA ALA A 76 38.93 -19.81 29.01
C ALA A 76 37.73 -20.76 28.85
N GLN A 77 36.80 -20.41 27.96
CA GLN A 77 35.61 -21.19 27.67
C GLN A 77 35.75 -22.03 26.41
N THR A 78 35.23 -23.26 26.42
CA THR A 78 35.22 -24.15 25.26
C THR A 78 33.86 -24.84 25.15
N THR A 79 33.21 -24.74 23.98
CA THR A 79 31.96 -25.47 23.73
C THR A 79 32.25 -26.97 23.68
N ARG A 80 31.63 -27.75 24.57
CA ARG A 80 31.74 -29.21 24.63
C ARG A 80 30.61 -29.91 23.87
N TYR A 81 29.43 -29.32 23.93
CA TYR A 81 28.25 -29.87 23.28
C TYR A 81 27.41 -28.76 22.67
N TYR A 82 26.81 -29.06 21.51
CA TYR A 82 25.86 -28.20 20.84
C TYR A 82 24.80 -29.07 20.15
N SER A 83 23.53 -28.72 20.34
CA SER A 83 22.42 -29.30 19.58
C SER A 83 21.40 -28.22 19.26
N SER A 84 20.77 -28.33 18.09
CA SER A 84 19.64 -27.49 17.69
C SER A 84 18.54 -28.39 17.15
N SER A 85 17.30 -28.12 17.53
CA SER A 85 16.11 -28.80 17.00
C SER A 85 15.01 -27.78 16.71
N THR A 86 14.33 -27.95 15.58
CA THR A 86 13.24 -27.07 15.16
C THR A 86 11.97 -27.89 14.94
N THR A 87 10.84 -27.36 15.40
CA THR A 87 9.51 -27.93 15.20
C THR A 87 8.54 -26.85 14.74
N GLN A 88 7.53 -27.22 13.98
CA GLN A 88 6.51 -26.31 13.47
C GLN A 88 5.12 -26.82 13.82
N SER A 89 4.24 -25.92 14.22
CA SER A 89 2.84 -26.22 14.49
C SER A 89 1.96 -25.06 14.10
N THR A 90 0.74 -25.34 13.62
CA THR A 90 -0.29 -24.33 13.45
C THR A 90 -0.60 -23.68 14.80
N SER A 91 -0.76 -22.36 14.82
CA SER A 91 -1.09 -21.59 16.00
C SER A 91 -2.35 -20.74 15.75
N SER A 92 -3.12 -20.50 16.82
CA SER A 92 -4.26 -19.59 16.83
C SER A 92 -3.91 -18.21 17.38
N THR A 93 -2.63 -17.96 17.71
CA THR A 93 -2.14 -16.69 18.26
C THR A 93 -0.72 -16.40 17.78
N ASN A 94 -0.31 -15.13 17.80
CA ASN A 94 1.11 -14.81 17.67
C ASN A 94 1.87 -15.28 18.93
N GLU A 95 2.75 -16.27 18.79
CA GLU A 95 3.60 -16.80 19.86
C GLU A 95 5.08 -16.46 19.64
N ASP A 96 5.44 -15.19 19.82
CA ASP A 96 6.84 -14.75 19.75
C ASP A 96 7.47 -14.68 21.13
N SER A 97 8.51 -15.48 21.34
CA SER A 97 9.21 -15.49 22.63
C SER A 97 10.62 -16.04 22.51
N THR A 98 11.49 -15.63 23.43
CA THR A 98 12.78 -16.27 23.64
C THR A 98 12.99 -16.49 25.13
N THR A 99 13.12 -17.75 25.52
CA THR A 99 13.43 -18.15 26.90
C THR A 99 14.83 -18.74 26.93
N THR A 100 15.64 -18.34 27.90
CA THR A 100 16.98 -18.89 28.11
C THR A 100 17.12 -19.38 29.54
N GLN A 101 17.55 -20.61 29.70
CA GLN A 101 17.84 -21.22 30.99
C GLN A 101 19.30 -21.69 31.01
N THR A 102 20.00 -21.36 32.08
CA THR A 102 21.39 -21.77 32.29
C THR A 102 21.47 -22.57 33.57
N VAL A 103 22.01 -23.79 33.49
CA VAL A 103 22.16 -24.72 34.60
C VAL A 103 23.57 -25.30 34.63
N ALA A 104 23.94 -25.91 35.76
CA ALA A 104 25.19 -26.67 35.84
C ALA A 104 25.22 -27.76 34.76
N GLY A 105 26.34 -27.89 34.06
CA GLY A 105 26.57 -28.93 33.07
C GLY A 105 26.83 -30.29 33.70
N PRO A 106 26.90 -31.35 32.86
CA PRO A 106 27.13 -32.72 33.34
C PRO A 106 28.55 -32.92 33.92
N GLY A 107 29.54 -32.14 33.46
CA GLY A 107 30.91 -32.18 33.97
C GLY A 107 31.26 -31.05 34.96
N PRO A 108 32.40 -31.18 35.66
CA PRO A 108 32.91 -30.11 36.52
C PRO A 108 33.29 -28.87 35.69
N ASN A 109 32.97 -27.70 36.23
CA ASN A 109 33.15 -26.40 35.57
C ASN A 109 32.43 -26.28 34.21
N GLU A 110 31.41 -27.10 33.98
CA GLU A 110 30.55 -26.99 32.81
C GLU A 110 29.27 -26.27 33.15
N THR A 111 28.75 -25.55 32.15
CA THR A 111 27.46 -24.88 32.20
C THR A 111 26.70 -25.24 30.93
N THR A 112 25.45 -25.65 31.06
CA THR A 112 24.56 -25.89 29.92
C THR A 112 23.52 -24.80 29.83
N THR A 113 23.48 -24.12 28.69
CA THR A 113 22.47 -23.12 28.34
C THR A 113 21.50 -23.73 27.34
N THR A 114 20.21 -23.68 27.65
CA THR A 114 19.12 -24.01 26.74
C THR A 114 18.38 -22.74 26.38
N THR A 115 18.32 -22.42 25.09
CA THR A 115 17.53 -21.32 24.54
C THR A 115 16.40 -21.91 23.72
N VAL A 116 15.17 -21.50 24.02
CA VAL A 116 13.98 -21.84 23.24
C VAL A 116 13.45 -20.55 22.65
N THR A 117 13.44 -20.48 21.33
CA THR A 117 12.87 -19.37 20.56
C THR A 117 11.60 -19.87 19.88
N LYS A 118 10.52 -19.12 20.03
CA LYS A 118 9.28 -19.27 19.26
C LYS A 118 9.10 -18.03 18.40
N ASP A 119 8.70 -18.27 17.16
CA ASP A 119 8.52 -17.27 16.12
C ASP A 119 7.30 -17.67 15.28
N THR A 120 6.35 -16.78 15.08
CA THR A 120 5.08 -17.11 14.39
C THR A 120 4.95 -16.38 13.07
N ASP A 121 4.87 -17.15 11.99
CA ASP A 121 4.61 -16.65 10.65
C ASP A 121 3.10 -16.66 10.36
N LEU A 122 2.58 -15.57 9.83
CA LEU A 122 1.27 -15.43 9.21
C LEU A 122 1.39 -15.67 7.70
N SER A 123 0.78 -16.73 7.19
CA SER A 123 0.62 -16.97 5.76
C SER A 123 -0.80 -16.62 5.31
N VAL A 124 -0.91 -15.80 4.27
CA VAL A 124 -2.19 -15.27 3.77
C VAL A 124 -2.30 -15.55 2.28
N THR A 125 -3.40 -16.20 1.88
CA THR A 125 -3.80 -16.35 0.50
C THR A 125 -5.04 -15.50 0.24
N LEU A 126 -4.90 -14.52 -0.66
CA LEU A 126 -6.00 -13.67 -1.11
C LEU A 126 -6.43 -14.07 -2.52
N ARG A 127 -7.71 -14.35 -2.71
CA ARG A 127 -8.33 -14.67 -4.00
C ARG A 127 -9.43 -13.67 -4.32
N TRP A 128 -9.64 -13.37 -5.60
CA TRP A 128 -10.71 -12.48 -6.05
C TRP A 128 -11.24 -12.86 -7.43
N THR A 129 -12.44 -12.37 -7.75
CA THR A 129 -13.01 -12.38 -9.10
C THR A 129 -12.52 -11.16 -9.87
N ALA A 130 -12.04 -11.38 -11.09
CA ALA A 130 -11.50 -10.34 -11.97
C ALA A 130 -12.54 -9.25 -12.27
N SER A 131 -12.05 -8.02 -12.49
CA SER A 131 -12.88 -6.90 -12.95
C SER A 131 -13.41 -7.14 -14.36
N THR A 132 -14.67 -6.77 -14.59
CA THR A 132 -15.30 -6.78 -15.92
C THR A 132 -14.99 -5.53 -16.74
N SER A 133 -14.13 -4.63 -16.26
CA SER A 133 -13.74 -3.43 -16.99
C SER A 133 -12.95 -3.78 -18.24
N SER A 134 -13.11 -2.98 -19.30
CA SER A 134 -12.21 -3.08 -20.45
C SER A 134 -10.79 -2.61 -20.08
N ARG A 135 -9.76 -3.15 -20.75
CA ARG A 135 -8.36 -2.70 -20.64
C ARG A 135 -7.82 -2.63 -19.21
N VAL A 136 -8.10 -3.65 -18.39
CA VAL A 136 -7.42 -3.85 -17.11
C VAL A 136 -5.94 -4.15 -17.39
N GLY A 137 -5.04 -3.32 -16.86
CA GLY A 137 -3.60 -3.53 -16.96
C GLY A 137 -3.04 -4.34 -15.80
N SER A 138 -3.53 -4.08 -14.59
CA SER A 138 -3.01 -4.67 -13.35
C SER A 138 -4.04 -4.64 -12.22
N TYR A 139 -3.72 -5.37 -11.15
CA TYR A 139 -4.37 -5.19 -9.85
C TYR A 139 -3.35 -4.75 -8.82
N LEU A 140 -3.74 -3.83 -7.92
CA LEU A 140 -2.95 -3.43 -6.76
C LEU A 140 -3.59 -4.01 -5.50
N VAL A 141 -2.84 -4.85 -4.78
CA VAL A 141 -3.22 -5.37 -3.47
C VAL A 141 -2.71 -4.42 -2.40
N SER A 142 -3.60 -3.97 -1.52
CA SER A 142 -3.27 -3.05 -0.43
C SER A 142 -3.78 -3.58 0.91
N ALA A 143 -3.01 -3.32 1.98
CA ALA A 143 -3.43 -3.52 3.36
C ALA A 143 -3.99 -2.22 3.94
N HIS A 144 -5.11 -2.32 4.65
CA HIS A 144 -5.72 -1.25 5.43
C HIS A 144 -5.48 -1.56 6.90
N LEU A 145 -4.74 -0.69 7.59
CA LEU A 145 -4.34 -0.88 8.99
C LEU A 145 -5.40 -0.29 9.91
N GLY A 146 -6.10 -1.15 10.65
CA GLY A 146 -7.24 -0.75 11.48
C GLY A 146 -6.91 0.17 12.66
N ILE A 147 -5.63 0.29 13.05
CA ILE A 147 -5.23 1.12 14.19
C ILE A 147 -5.23 2.64 13.87
N ASN A 148 -4.90 3.01 12.63
CA ASN A 148 -4.75 4.41 12.21
C ASN A 148 -5.42 4.70 10.86
N GLY A 149 -6.08 3.72 10.25
CA GLY A 149 -6.71 3.83 8.93
C GLY A 149 -5.72 3.96 7.77
N SER A 150 -4.42 3.74 8.00
CA SER A 150 -3.41 3.85 6.94
C SER A 150 -3.57 2.77 5.90
N VAL A 151 -3.27 3.11 4.65
CA VAL A 151 -3.29 2.18 3.53
C VAL A 151 -1.86 1.98 3.05
N SER A 152 -1.41 0.73 3.00
CA SER A 152 -0.09 0.35 2.52
C SER A 152 -0.21 -0.49 1.25
N PRO A 153 0.37 -0.09 0.10
CA PRO A 153 0.42 -0.93 -1.08
C PRO A 153 1.37 -2.11 -0.82
N LEU A 154 0.90 -3.34 -1.03
CA LEU A 154 1.70 -4.54 -0.81
C LEU A 154 2.37 -5.01 -2.11
N MET A 155 1.57 -5.14 -3.18
CA MET A 155 2.06 -5.65 -4.46
C MET A 155 1.13 -5.29 -5.61
N THR A 156 1.70 -5.21 -6.81
CA THR A 156 0.96 -5.09 -8.06
C THR A 156 1.08 -6.39 -8.84
N THR A 157 -0.04 -6.89 -9.39
CA THR A 157 -0.09 -8.09 -10.22
C THR A 157 -0.46 -7.75 -11.66
N THR A 158 -0.28 -8.71 -12.56
CA THR A 158 -0.86 -8.61 -13.90
C THR A 158 -2.38 -8.73 -13.85
N SER A 159 -3.06 -8.33 -14.92
CA SER A 159 -4.52 -8.45 -15.04
C SER A 159 -5.03 -9.90 -15.13
N ALA A 160 -4.15 -10.87 -15.40
CA ALA A 160 -4.48 -12.30 -15.42
C ALA A 160 -4.45 -12.94 -14.01
N THR A 161 -3.79 -12.30 -13.05
CA THR A 161 -3.67 -12.82 -11.68
C THR A 161 -4.93 -12.52 -10.88
N THR A 162 -5.46 -13.55 -10.22
CA THR A 162 -6.66 -13.50 -9.35
C THR A 162 -6.45 -14.15 -7.98
N SER A 163 -5.21 -14.53 -7.68
CA SER A 163 -4.81 -15.13 -6.41
C SER A 163 -3.36 -14.75 -6.10
N VAL A 164 -3.08 -14.41 -4.85
CA VAL A 164 -1.72 -14.19 -4.33
C VAL A 164 -1.57 -14.83 -2.97
N THR A 165 -0.37 -15.32 -2.66
CA THR A 165 -0.01 -15.83 -1.33
C THR A 165 1.23 -15.08 -0.85
N GLN A 166 1.22 -14.65 0.41
CA GLN A 166 2.32 -13.98 1.08
C GLN A 166 2.48 -14.52 2.49
N THR A 167 3.71 -14.58 2.98
CA THR A 167 4.02 -14.88 4.37
C THR A 167 4.72 -13.68 4.98
N GLN A 168 4.33 -13.34 6.21
CA GLN A 168 4.87 -12.25 7.01
C GLN A 168 4.93 -12.70 8.46
N ASP A 169 5.68 -11.99 9.28
CA ASP A 169 5.63 -12.13 10.72
C ASP A 169 4.20 -11.84 11.26
N ALA A 170 3.73 -12.66 12.20
CA ALA A 170 2.40 -12.53 12.80
C ALA A 170 2.26 -11.26 13.68
N ASP A 171 3.35 -10.57 14.01
CA ASP A 171 3.34 -9.22 14.60
C ASP A 171 2.52 -8.23 13.78
N ALA A 172 2.42 -8.43 12.46
CA ALA A 172 1.57 -7.61 11.60
C ALA A 172 0.09 -7.61 12.02
N LEU A 173 -0.39 -8.64 12.74
CA LEU A 173 -1.76 -8.74 13.24
C LEU A 173 -2.09 -7.68 14.29
N ALA A 174 -1.09 -7.12 14.99
CA ALA A 174 -1.28 -6.02 15.94
C ALA A 174 -1.92 -4.78 15.28
N TYR A 175 -1.69 -4.60 13.97
CA TYR A 175 -2.25 -3.50 13.19
C TYR A 175 -3.68 -3.76 12.71
N ARG A 176 -4.26 -4.93 13.02
CA ARG A 176 -5.60 -5.37 12.58
C ARG A 176 -5.80 -5.19 11.06
N PRO A 177 -4.92 -5.74 10.21
CA PRO A 177 -4.94 -5.49 8.77
C PRO A 177 -6.17 -6.11 8.11
N SER A 178 -6.78 -5.40 7.15
CA SER A 178 -7.72 -5.94 6.16
C SER A 178 -7.18 -5.68 4.75
N LEU A 179 -7.53 -6.51 3.77
CA LEU A 179 -6.99 -6.43 2.41
C LEU A 179 -8.03 -5.90 1.43
N SER A 180 -7.57 -5.21 0.39
CA SER A 180 -8.39 -4.82 -0.77
C SER A 180 -7.61 -4.99 -2.06
N VAL A 181 -8.33 -5.16 -3.17
CA VAL A 181 -7.75 -5.23 -4.51
C VAL A 181 -8.29 -4.09 -5.36
N THR A 182 -7.40 -3.30 -5.95
CA THR A 182 -7.74 -2.17 -6.82
C THR A 182 -7.47 -2.53 -8.27
N THR A 183 -8.50 -2.45 -9.11
CA THR A 183 -8.35 -2.54 -10.57
C THR A 183 -7.61 -1.31 -11.08
N GLN A 184 -6.57 -1.52 -11.88
CA GLN A 184 -5.85 -0.46 -12.57
C GLN A 184 -6.00 -0.65 -14.08
N THR A 185 -6.56 0.34 -14.74
CA THR A 185 -6.81 0.30 -16.19
C THR A 185 -5.71 1.05 -16.94
N THR A 186 -5.48 0.70 -18.21
CA THR A 186 -4.46 1.38 -19.04
C THR A 186 -4.81 2.85 -19.33
N TYR A 187 -6.06 3.25 -19.09
CA TYR A 187 -6.55 4.62 -19.27
C TYR A 187 -6.55 5.43 -17.96
N GLY A 188 -5.91 4.92 -16.90
CA GLY A 188 -5.61 5.65 -15.67
C GLY A 188 -6.72 5.68 -14.62
N TRP A 189 -7.88 5.09 -14.90
CA TRP A 189 -8.98 5.00 -13.94
C TRP A 189 -8.83 3.74 -13.08
N THR A 190 -9.30 3.82 -11.84
CA THR A 190 -9.18 2.73 -10.87
C THR A 190 -10.49 2.50 -10.11
N ALA A 191 -10.65 1.30 -9.57
CA ALA A 191 -11.74 0.97 -8.67
C ALA A 191 -11.29 -0.08 -7.64
N ALA A 192 -11.46 0.23 -6.36
CA ALA A 192 -11.12 -0.65 -5.24
C ALA A 192 -12.28 -1.57 -4.88
N SER A 193 -11.98 -2.82 -4.55
CA SER A 193 -12.93 -3.76 -3.97
C SER A 193 -13.37 -3.33 -2.57
N ALA A 194 -14.40 -4.00 -2.04
CA ALA A 194 -14.61 -4.03 -0.60
C ALA A 194 -13.38 -4.63 0.11
N GLN A 195 -13.19 -4.27 1.38
CA GLN A 195 -12.15 -4.86 2.22
C GLN A 195 -12.54 -6.29 2.65
N THR A 196 -11.55 -7.14 2.88
CA THR A 196 -11.74 -8.44 3.54
C THR A 196 -12.12 -8.26 5.01
N ARG A 197 -12.41 -9.38 5.70
CA ARG A 197 -12.31 -9.40 7.16
C ARG A 197 -10.89 -9.02 7.61
N VAL A 198 -10.78 -8.62 8.87
CA VAL A 198 -9.47 -8.46 9.53
C VAL A 198 -8.77 -9.81 9.56
N LEU A 199 -7.48 -9.81 9.22
CA LEU A 199 -6.64 -11.00 9.27
C LEU A 199 -6.44 -11.45 10.72
N SER A 200 -6.29 -12.75 10.93
CA SER A 200 -6.13 -13.33 12.26
C SER A 200 -5.38 -14.66 12.21
N CYS A 201 -4.86 -15.06 13.37
CA CYS A 201 -4.75 -16.45 13.75
C CYS A 201 -6.04 -16.83 14.52
#